data_AF-A0AA48H0Q6-F1
#
_entry.id   AF-A0AA48H0Q6-F1
#
_cell.length_a   1.000
_cell.length_b   1.000
_cell.length_c   1.000
_cell.angle_alpha   90.00
_cell.angle_beta   90.00
_cell.angle_gamma   90.00
#
_symmetry.space_group_name_H-M   'P 1'
#
loop_
_entity.id
_entity.type
_entity.pdbx_description
1 polymer ?
#
loop_
_entity_poly.entity_id
_entity_poly.type
_entity_poly.pdbx_seq_one_letter_code
_entity_poly.pdbx_strand_id
1 'polypeptide(L)'
;MRRSLGVALMLPATIILQAGPDEDLAARIHAKLTQILVNPGLTAAGEHLVIVRPGFGIDPEVSDPDNAQDVLEAYSMLVDEVPGPYLDYVETGRNLSTVYGSLLDRMDVTILKNERDRNAARKARERLYPRNRPGTRSPQFNQYLTYQAAYFDKRDAAQFADAAATQGGGTPAETANLKAAAAKADAEAAAALNAWKNQGNKDAIEAILATLEKFHEEDLQAVVEEMCSDFATSAVSKSEGDGNYYPVVFSPDPTQWLDSAGWQTWSLNSKEAWNPDPALSLKPGSGNPGGQVQINLKLQTKRVSITRAWFNPGLFKSRAWRLPPDMGIDLVSSGRLEDAKPGIMPMVITGLLLAKNLEISAAESSQRLDPGAFKTLQRRSIKDKTVSVATKEASGMKITAMAPQILAFFCQEIPRSPNPDPTLFTKSTR
;
A
#
# COMPACT_ATOMS: atom_id res chain seq x y z
N MET A 1 14.59 41.99 13.15
CA MET A 1 13.32 41.24 13.30
C MET A 1 13.44 39.91 12.57
N ARG A 2 13.87 38.85 13.26
CA ARG A 2 13.91 37.47 12.73
C ARG A 2 12.66 36.75 13.24
N ARG A 3 11.71 36.45 12.36
CA ARG A 3 10.57 35.58 12.69
C ARG A 3 11.02 34.13 12.52
N SER A 4 11.06 33.39 13.62
CA SER A 4 11.21 31.94 13.61
C SER A 4 9.93 31.31 13.07
N LEU A 5 10.02 30.59 11.96
CA LEU A 5 8.97 29.67 11.53
C LEU A 5 9.00 28.46 12.47
N GLY A 6 7.97 28.36 13.31
CA GLY A 6 7.69 27.16 14.09
C GLY A 6 7.25 26.04 13.15
N VAL A 7 8.02 24.95 13.12
CA VAL A 7 7.61 23.69 12.52
C VAL A 7 6.56 23.08 13.45
N ALA A 8 5.30 23.07 13.03
CA ALA A 8 4.26 22.34 13.73
C ALA A 8 4.49 20.84 13.49
N LEU A 9 4.93 20.14 14.53
CA LEU A 9 4.83 18.67 14.60
C LEU A 9 3.35 18.30 14.49
N MET A 10 2.95 17.71 13.36
CA MET A 10 1.67 17.00 13.26
C MET A 10 1.67 15.89 14.30
N LEU A 11 0.76 15.97 15.26
CA LEU A 11 0.47 14.87 16.17
C LEU A 11 -0.17 13.71 15.36
N PRO A 12 0.08 12.44 15.74
CA PRO A 12 -0.59 11.31 15.11
C PRO A 12 -2.11 11.41 15.30
N ALA A 13 -2.86 11.05 14.26
CA ALA A 13 -4.31 11.12 14.23
C ALA A 13 -4.96 10.37 15.41
N THR A 14 -5.81 11.07 16.16
CA THR A 14 -6.64 10.48 17.22
C THR A 14 -7.79 9.69 16.59
N ILE A 15 -7.79 8.37 16.76
CA ILE A 15 -8.87 7.49 16.29
C ILE A 15 -9.95 7.41 17.37
N ILE A 16 -11.19 7.80 17.04
CA ILE A 16 -12.37 7.62 17.90
C ILE A 16 -13.23 6.52 17.29
N LEU A 17 -13.32 5.36 17.95
CA LEU A 17 -14.25 4.27 17.58
C LEU A 17 -15.32 4.16 18.68
N GLN A 18 -16.60 4.20 18.30
CA GLN A 18 -17.71 3.77 19.16
C GLN A 18 -18.08 2.33 18.79
N ALA A 19 -17.97 1.40 19.72
CA ALA A 19 -18.24 -0.02 19.52
C ALA A 19 -18.93 -0.63 20.77
N GLY A 20 -19.82 -1.62 20.57
CA GLY A 20 -20.41 -2.43 21.65
C GLY A 20 -19.41 -3.39 22.31
N PRO A 21 -19.76 -4.08 23.41
CA PRO A 21 -18.80 -4.83 24.24
C PRO A 21 -18.09 -6.02 23.56
N ASP A 22 -18.70 -6.66 22.55
CA ASP A 22 -18.03 -7.70 21.73
C ASP A 22 -17.34 -7.13 20.49
N GLU A 23 -17.87 -6.03 19.92
CA GLU A 23 -17.17 -5.25 18.89
C GLU A 23 -15.89 -4.63 19.44
N ASP A 24 -15.83 -4.40 20.74
CA ASP A 24 -14.70 -3.81 21.43
C ASP A 24 -13.45 -4.68 21.34
N LEU A 25 -13.54 -6.00 21.49
CA LEU A 25 -12.34 -6.85 21.37
C LEU A 25 -11.81 -6.89 19.92
N ALA A 26 -12.70 -7.01 18.94
CA ALA A 26 -12.32 -6.99 17.54
C ALA A 26 -11.72 -5.63 17.16
N ALA A 27 -12.35 -4.52 17.60
CA ALA A 27 -11.86 -3.16 17.41
C ALA A 27 -10.52 -2.93 18.13
N ARG A 28 -10.28 -3.57 19.27
CA ARG A 28 -9.03 -3.53 20.03
C ARG A 28 -7.90 -4.29 19.36
N ILE A 29 -8.15 -5.54 18.95
CA ILE A 29 -7.19 -6.32 18.16
C ILE A 29 -6.89 -5.59 16.86
N HIS A 30 -7.91 -4.99 16.26
CA HIS A 30 -7.77 -4.18 15.07
C HIS A 30 -6.94 -2.93 15.31
N ALA A 31 -7.28 -2.09 16.28
CA ALA A 31 -6.51 -0.90 16.62
C ALA A 31 -5.05 -1.24 16.94
N LYS A 32 -4.82 -2.41 17.56
CA LYS A 32 -3.47 -2.89 17.83
C LYS A 32 -2.76 -3.43 16.59
N LEU A 33 -3.44 -4.19 15.74
CA LEU A 33 -2.93 -4.58 14.43
C LEU A 33 -2.60 -3.32 13.63
N THR A 34 -3.50 -2.36 13.52
CA THR A 34 -3.22 -1.05 12.95
C THR A 34 -2.02 -0.39 13.61
N GLN A 35 -1.90 -0.37 14.94
CA GLN A 35 -0.74 0.22 15.62
C GLN A 35 0.58 -0.49 15.29
N ILE A 36 0.60 -1.83 15.29
CA ILE A 36 1.75 -2.64 14.86
C ILE A 36 2.08 -2.32 13.40
N LEU A 37 1.04 -2.21 12.58
CA LEU A 37 1.16 -2.13 11.14
C LEU A 37 1.39 -0.70 10.61
N VAL A 38 1.09 0.31 11.42
CA VAL A 38 1.33 1.75 11.17
C VAL A 38 2.64 2.20 11.81
N ASN A 39 3.42 1.26 12.38
CA ASN A 39 4.77 1.55 12.85
C ASN A 39 5.55 2.23 11.71
N PRO A 40 6.21 3.39 11.93
CA PRO A 40 6.77 4.27 10.89
C PRO A 40 7.76 3.66 9.88
N GLY A 41 8.07 2.35 9.98
CA GLY A 41 8.77 1.58 8.95
C GLY A 41 7.89 0.86 7.93
N LEU A 42 6.58 0.71 8.18
CA LEU A 42 5.67 -0.05 7.30
C LEU A 42 5.00 0.80 6.24
N THR A 43 4.61 2.03 6.56
CA THR A 43 3.95 2.95 5.63
C THR A 43 4.93 4.01 5.16
N ALA A 44 4.98 4.26 3.85
CA ALA A 44 5.66 5.43 3.32
C ALA A 44 4.85 6.69 3.69
N ALA A 45 5.50 7.87 3.65
CA ALA A 45 4.82 9.13 3.88
C ALA A 45 3.64 9.31 2.90
N GLY A 46 2.43 9.49 3.43
CA GLY A 46 1.20 9.62 2.64
C GLY A 46 0.56 8.29 2.20
N GLU A 47 1.07 7.15 2.68
CA GLU A 47 0.38 5.86 2.58
C GLU A 47 -0.51 5.61 3.80
N HIS A 48 -1.72 5.11 3.52
CA HIS A 48 -2.70 4.66 4.49
C HIS A 48 -2.76 3.13 4.44
N LEU A 49 -3.05 2.50 5.58
CA LEU A 49 -3.25 1.06 5.65
C LEU A 49 -4.75 0.77 5.71
N VAL A 50 -5.27 0.07 4.70
CA VAL A 50 -6.69 -0.31 4.60
C VAL A 50 -6.83 -1.81 4.87
N ILE A 51 -7.52 -2.18 5.93
CA ILE A 51 -7.56 -3.56 6.45
C ILE A 51 -8.66 -4.36 5.78
N VAL A 52 -8.35 -5.58 5.35
CA VAL A 52 -9.29 -6.43 4.63
C VAL A 52 -10.07 -7.33 5.59
N ARG A 53 -11.41 -7.33 5.50
CA ARG A 53 -12.29 -8.18 6.33
C ARG A 53 -13.40 -8.85 5.52
N PRO A 54 -13.45 -10.19 5.44
CA PRO A 54 -12.40 -11.16 5.76
C PRO A 54 -11.14 -10.97 4.91
N GLY A 55 -9.97 -11.41 5.40
CA GLY A 55 -8.74 -11.40 4.61
C GLY A 55 -8.85 -12.20 3.30
N PHE A 56 -8.09 -11.81 2.28
CA PHE A 56 -8.05 -12.56 1.01
C PHE A 56 -7.00 -13.66 1.10
N GLY A 57 -7.42 -14.92 0.98
CA GLY A 57 -6.49 -16.03 1.01
C GLY A 57 -5.53 -16.05 -0.17
N ILE A 58 -4.27 -16.37 0.10
CA ILE A 58 -3.29 -16.59 -0.98
C ILE A 58 -3.50 -17.98 -1.57
N ASP A 59 -3.65 -18.06 -2.89
CA ASP A 59 -3.76 -19.34 -3.60
C ASP A 59 -2.48 -20.17 -3.32
N PRO A 60 -2.57 -21.40 -2.78
CA PRO A 60 -1.38 -22.23 -2.61
C PRO A 60 -0.65 -22.52 -3.93
N GLU A 61 -1.35 -22.45 -5.07
CA GLU A 61 -0.80 -22.63 -6.40
C GLU A 61 -0.14 -21.35 -6.95
N VAL A 62 -0.05 -20.27 -6.14
CA VAL A 62 0.66 -19.02 -6.52
C VAL A 62 2.12 -19.28 -6.90
N SER A 63 2.73 -20.33 -6.36
CA SER A 63 4.11 -20.75 -6.65
C SER A 63 4.24 -21.70 -7.84
N ASP A 64 3.12 -22.14 -8.45
CA ASP A 64 3.14 -22.99 -9.62
C ASP A 64 3.36 -22.15 -10.89
N PRO A 65 4.48 -22.32 -11.61
CA PRO A 65 4.73 -21.55 -12.83
C PRO A 65 3.70 -21.81 -13.93
N ASP A 66 3.05 -22.98 -13.94
CA ASP A 66 2.02 -23.31 -14.95
C ASP A 66 0.73 -22.49 -14.73
N ASN A 67 0.51 -22.01 -13.51
CA ASN A 67 -0.63 -21.16 -13.12
C ASN A 67 -0.28 -19.66 -13.01
N ALA A 68 0.96 -19.28 -13.36
CA ALA A 68 1.45 -17.91 -13.12
C ALA A 68 0.58 -16.83 -13.79
N GLN A 69 0.00 -17.13 -14.95
CA GLN A 69 -0.85 -16.20 -15.69
C GLN A 69 -2.20 -15.97 -14.99
N ASP A 70 -2.89 -17.03 -14.59
CA ASP A 70 -4.17 -16.95 -13.88
C ASP A 70 -4.03 -16.26 -12.52
N VAL A 71 -2.91 -16.56 -11.84
CA VAL A 71 -2.50 -15.90 -10.60
C VAL A 71 -2.31 -14.41 -10.84
N LEU A 72 -1.54 -14.04 -11.86
CA LEU A 72 -1.29 -12.65 -12.22
C LEU A 72 -2.59 -11.92 -12.56
N GLU A 73 -3.48 -12.54 -13.35
CA GLU A 73 -4.80 -11.99 -13.68
C GLU A 73 -5.63 -11.72 -12.41
N ALA A 74 -5.80 -12.73 -11.57
CA ALA A 74 -6.64 -12.64 -10.37
C ALA A 74 -6.14 -11.56 -9.40
N TYR A 75 -4.83 -11.51 -9.14
CA TYR A 75 -4.26 -10.48 -8.25
C TYR A 75 -4.21 -9.09 -8.90
N SER A 76 -4.01 -9.00 -10.22
CA SER A 76 -4.07 -7.72 -10.94
C SER A 76 -5.46 -7.12 -10.85
N MET A 77 -6.50 -7.93 -11.06
CA MET A 77 -7.89 -7.50 -10.92
C MET A 77 -8.22 -7.10 -9.47
N LEU A 78 -7.74 -7.85 -8.48
CA LEU A 78 -7.96 -7.52 -7.06
C LEU A 78 -7.41 -6.12 -6.71
N VAL A 79 -6.21 -5.79 -7.20
CA VAL A 79 -5.56 -4.49 -6.89
C VAL A 79 -5.90 -3.40 -7.91
N ASP A 80 -6.71 -3.72 -8.92
CA ASP A 80 -7.32 -2.76 -9.81
C ASP A 80 -8.55 -2.13 -9.16
N GLU A 81 -9.12 -2.69 -8.09
CA GLU A 81 -10.22 -2.06 -7.35
C GLU A 81 -9.78 -0.71 -6.73
N VAL A 82 -10.64 0.30 -6.82
CA VAL A 82 -10.49 1.57 -6.11
C VAL A 82 -10.97 1.38 -4.67
N PRO A 83 -10.08 1.50 -3.66
CA PRO A 83 -10.49 1.37 -2.27
C PRO A 83 -11.33 2.57 -1.83
N GLY A 84 -12.36 2.30 -1.03
CA GLY A 84 -13.11 3.35 -0.33
C GLY A 84 -12.24 4.11 0.69
N PRO A 85 -12.66 5.32 1.11
CA PRO A 85 -11.95 6.18 2.10
C PRO A 85 -12.13 5.67 3.54
N TYR A 86 -12.18 4.35 3.73
CA TYR A 86 -12.46 3.72 5.00
C TYR A 86 -11.23 2.98 5.50
N LEU A 87 -11.15 2.82 6.81
CA LEU A 87 -10.11 2.01 7.45
C LEU A 87 -10.24 0.52 7.08
N ASP A 88 -11.48 0.07 6.89
CA ASP A 88 -11.79 -1.26 6.39
C ASP A 88 -11.93 -1.23 4.86
N TYR A 89 -11.40 -2.26 4.20
CA TYR A 89 -11.55 -2.44 2.78
C TYR A 89 -13.02 -2.69 2.44
N VAL A 90 -13.57 -1.79 1.65
CA VAL A 90 -14.90 -1.89 1.07
C VAL A 90 -14.74 -1.81 -0.44
N GLU A 91 -15.20 -2.85 -1.14
CA GLU A 91 -15.29 -2.86 -2.59
C GLU A 91 -16.22 -1.71 -3.03
N THR A 92 -15.72 -0.85 -3.90
CA THR A 92 -16.51 0.28 -4.44
C THR A 92 -17.24 -0.11 -5.72
N GLY A 93 -16.93 -1.28 -6.28
CA GLY A 93 -17.36 -1.74 -7.59
C GLY A 93 -16.72 -0.95 -8.73
N ARG A 94 -15.60 -0.27 -8.46
CA ARG A 94 -14.92 0.60 -9.43
C ARG A 94 -13.49 0.15 -9.61
N ASN A 95 -13.09 0.10 -10.87
CA ASN A 95 -11.73 -0.23 -11.25
C ASN A 95 -10.93 1.03 -11.54
N LEU A 96 -9.71 1.07 -11.04
CA LEU A 96 -8.68 2.06 -11.30
C LEU A 96 -8.44 2.18 -12.79
N SER A 97 -8.31 1.06 -13.50
CA SER A 97 -8.16 1.05 -14.96
C SER A 97 -9.32 1.74 -15.68
N THR A 98 -10.57 1.47 -15.31
CA THR A 98 -11.76 2.11 -15.90
C THR A 98 -11.78 3.61 -15.63
N VAL A 99 -11.50 4.03 -14.39
CA VAL A 99 -11.43 5.45 -14.02
C VAL A 99 -10.30 6.13 -14.79
N TYR A 100 -9.11 5.54 -14.79
CA TYR A 100 -7.94 6.10 -15.44
C TYR A 100 -8.11 6.19 -16.96
N GLY A 101 -8.60 5.14 -17.62
CA GLY A 101 -8.90 5.15 -19.05
C GLY A 101 -9.94 6.21 -19.43
N SER A 102 -11.00 6.35 -18.62
CA SER A 102 -12.01 7.41 -18.85
C SER A 102 -11.45 8.82 -18.70
N LEU A 103 -10.50 9.01 -17.78
CA LEU A 103 -9.80 10.29 -17.64
C LEU A 103 -8.91 10.57 -18.84
N LEU A 104 -8.11 9.59 -19.26
CA LEU A 104 -7.23 9.72 -20.42
C LEU A 104 -7.99 10.06 -21.71
N ASP A 105 -9.15 9.45 -21.91
CA ASP A 105 -9.98 9.64 -23.11
C ASP A 105 -10.62 11.05 -23.17
N ARG A 106 -11.00 11.61 -22.02
CA ARG A 106 -11.89 12.78 -21.98
C ARG A 106 -11.28 14.05 -21.40
N MET A 107 -10.10 14.00 -20.79
CA MET A 107 -9.55 15.19 -20.14
C MET A 107 -9.10 16.26 -21.13
N ASP A 108 -9.35 17.52 -20.76
CA ASP A 108 -8.81 18.68 -21.47
C ASP A 108 -7.39 18.96 -20.97
N VAL A 109 -6.40 18.94 -21.86
CA VAL A 109 -5.00 19.30 -21.55
C VAL A 109 -4.63 20.64 -22.16
N THR A 110 -3.86 21.45 -21.42
CA THR A 110 -3.27 22.69 -21.95
C THR A 110 -1.87 22.41 -22.52
N ILE A 111 -1.56 23.01 -23.67
CA ILE A 111 -0.23 22.98 -24.30
C ILE A 111 0.58 24.19 -23.83
N LEU A 112 1.69 24.00 -23.10
CA LEU A 112 2.66 25.09 -22.91
C LEU A 112 3.70 25.03 -24.02
N LYS A 113 3.81 26.15 -24.75
CA LYS A 113 4.56 26.25 -26.02
C LYS A 113 6.06 26.50 -25.84
N ASN A 114 6.78 25.72 -25.04
CA ASN A 114 8.25 25.82 -24.99
C ASN A 114 8.94 24.65 -25.73
N GLU A 115 9.35 24.88 -26.98
CA GLU A 115 10.02 23.86 -27.81
C GLU A 115 11.39 23.42 -27.31
N ARG A 116 12.13 24.32 -26.61
CA ARG A 116 13.41 23.96 -25.99
C ARG A 116 13.23 22.89 -24.92
N ASP A 117 12.22 23.10 -24.11
CA ASP A 117 11.84 22.25 -22.99
C ASP A 117 11.31 20.90 -23.48
N ARG A 118 10.43 20.89 -24.49
CA ARG A 118 9.99 19.66 -25.17
C ARG A 118 11.15 18.81 -25.70
N ASN A 119 12.16 19.43 -26.30
CA ASN A 119 13.33 18.72 -26.80
C ASN A 119 14.17 18.09 -25.68
N ALA A 120 14.29 18.75 -24.54
CA ALA A 120 14.99 18.22 -23.37
C ALA A 120 14.19 17.08 -22.72
N ALA A 121 12.85 17.20 -22.62
CA ALA A 121 11.95 16.16 -22.11
C ALA A 121 12.07 14.89 -22.94
N ARG A 122 12.01 15.06 -24.25
CA ARG A 122 12.10 13.98 -25.22
C ARG A 122 13.43 13.24 -25.13
N LYS A 123 14.54 13.97 -25.00
CA LYS A 123 15.88 13.37 -24.80
C LYS A 123 15.99 12.66 -23.45
N ALA A 124 15.47 13.27 -22.38
CA ALA A 124 15.43 12.65 -21.05
C ALA A 124 14.64 11.33 -21.10
N ARG A 125 13.49 11.35 -21.77
CA ARG A 125 12.63 10.19 -21.94
C ARG A 125 13.28 9.09 -22.75
N GLU A 126 13.89 9.41 -23.89
CA GLU A 126 14.62 8.46 -24.74
C GLU A 126 15.70 7.65 -24.00
N ARG A 127 16.28 8.22 -22.94
CA ARG A 127 17.26 7.53 -22.08
C ARG A 127 16.61 6.48 -21.17
N LEU A 128 15.36 6.69 -20.76
CA LEU A 128 14.60 5.75 -19.94
C LEU A 128 13.79 4.76 -20.79
N TYR A 129 13.27 5.22 -21.94
CA TYR A 129 12.37 4.51 -22.83
C TYR A 129 12.80 4.75 -24.29
N PRO A 130 13.57 3.83 -24.88
CA PRO A 130 14.06 3.98 -26.25
C PRO A 130 12.92 4.04 -27.26
N ARG A 131 12.91 5.04 -28.15
CA ARG A 131 11.85 5.21 -29.18
C ARG A 131 11.62 4.01 -30.07
N ASN A 132 12.67 3.24 -30.34
CA ASN A 132 12.58 2.07 -31.21
C ASN A 132 11.85 0.88 -30.55
N ARG A 133 11.50 1.00 -29.26
CA ARG A 133 10.74 0.00 -28.51
C ARG A 133 9.78 0.69 -27.53
N PRO A 134 8.67 1.28 -28.03
CA PRO A 134 7.63 1.86 -27.18
C PRO A 134 7.22 0.88 -26.06
N GLY A 135 7.00 1.38 -24.85
CA GLY A 135 6.68 0.56 -23.67
C GLY A 135 7.83 -0.26 -23.08
N THR A 136 9.01 -0.31 -23.72
CA THR A 136 10.17 -1.05 -23.18
C THR A 136 11.12 -0.12 -22.44
N ARG A 137 11.45 -0.46 -21.19
CA ARG A 137 12.44 0.25 -20.38
C ARG A 137 13.86 0.04 -20.92
N SER A 138 14.71 1.06 -20.82
CA SER A 138 16.13 0.94 -21.15
C SER A 138 16.84 -0.01 -20.17
N PRO A 139 17.91 -0.72 -20.57
CA PRO A 139 18.67 -1.57 -19.67
C PRO A 139 19.17 -0.83 -18.41
N GLN A 140 19.55 0.45 -18.58
CA GLN A 140 19.99 1.30 -17.47
C GLN A 140 18.85 1.57 -16.49
N PHE A 141 17.65 1.84 -16.97
CA PHE A 141 16.50 2.08 -16.11
C PHE A 141 16.04 0.79 -15.41
N ASN A 142 16.09 -0.36 -16.08
CA ASN A 142 15.86 -1.65 -15.43
C ASN A 142 16.87 -1.92 -14.31
N GLN A 143 18.16 -1.66 -14.56
CA GLN A 143 19.19 -1.78 -13.53
C GLN A 143 18.91 -0.88 -12.33
N TYR A 144 18.57 0.40 -12.59
CA TYR A 144 18.14 1.34 -11.54
C TYR A 144 17.01 0.77 -10.68
N LEU A 145 15.95 0.24 -11.30
CA LEU A 145 14.80 -0.32 -10.59
C LEU A 145 15.18 -1.57 -9.78
N THR A 146 16.04 -2.44 -10.31
CA THR A 146 16.53 -3.63 -9.59
C THR A 146 17.27 -3.24 -8.30
N TYR A 147 18.21 -2.30 -8.38
CA TYR A 147 18.92 -1.86 -7.17
C TYR A 147 18.05 -1.00 -6.24
N GLN A 148 17.09 -0.25 -6.78
CA GLN A 148 16.10 0.47 -6.00
C GLN A 148 15.26 -0.50 -5.15
N ALA A 149 14.74 -1.57 -5.76
CA ALA A 149 13.99 -2.60 -5.05
C ALA A 149 14.84 -3.26 -3.96
N ALA A 150 16.07 -3.68 -4.29
CA ALA A 150 16.99 -4.26 -3.32
C ALA A 150 17.31 -3.32 -2.14
N TYR A 151 17.45 -2.02 -2.40
CA TYR A 151 17.63 -1.02 -1.34
C TYR A 151 16.40 -0.92 -0.44
N PHE A 152 15.19 -0.78 -1.02
CA PHE A 152 13.98 -0.67 -0.22
C PHE A 152 13.69 -1.93 0.59
N ASP A 153 13.93 -3.12 0.05
CA ASP A 153 13.83 -4.38 0.80
C ASP A 153 14.73 -4.38 2.05
N LYS A 154 15.97 -3.91 1.90
CA LYS A 154 16.93 -3.83 3.01
C LYS A 154 16.62 -2.70 3.98
N ARG A 155 16.20 -1.54 3.49
CA ARG A 155 15.80 -0.39 4.31
C ARG A 155 14.59 -0.75 5.17
N ASP A 156 13.58 -1.36 4.57
CA ASP A 156 12.39 -1.79 5.29
C ASP A 156 12.82 -2.79 6.37
N ALA A 157 13.59 -3.84 6.03
CA ALA A 157 14.14 -4.79 7.00
C ALA A 157 14.92 -4.12 8.17
N ALA A 158 15.67 -3.05 7.89
CA ALA A 158 16.37 -2.27 8.90
C ALA A 158 15.42 -1.50 9.83
N GLN A 159 14.43 -0.81 9.27
CA GLN A 159 13.39 -0.11 10.05
C GLN A 159 12.62 -1.07 10.97
N PHE A 160 12.36 -2.29 10.50
CA PHE A 160 11.73 -3.32 11.33
C PHE A 160 12.62 -3.79 12.46
N ALA A 161 13.89 -4.06 12.18
CA ALA A 161 14.83 -4.51 13.19
C ALA A 161 15.03 -3.43 14.28
N ASP A 162 15.05 -2.15 13.89
CA ASP A 162 15.12 -1.01 14.82
C ASP A 162 13.84 -0.89 15.69
N ALA A 163 12.67 -1.04 15.08
CA ALA A 163 11.41 -1.07 15.82
C ALA A 163 11.36 -2.21 16.85
N ALA A 164 11.78 -3.41 16.47
CA ALA A 164 11.87 -4.55 17.38
C ALA A 164 12.89 -4.30 18.52
N ALA A 165 14.05 -3.72 18.19
CA ALA A 165 15.06 -3.36 19.17
C ALA A 165 14.59 -2.28 20.17
N THR A 166 13.73 -1.35 19.71
CA THR A 166 13.12 -0.31 20.53
C THR A 166 12.06 -0.86 21.47
N GLN A 167 11.26 -1.84 21.02
CA GLN A 167 10.30 -2.54 21.88
C GLN A 167 11.00 -3.39 22.96
N GLY A 168 12.21 -3.87 22.67
CA GLY A 168 13.02 -4.67 23.59
C GLY A 168 12.64 -6.14 23.58
N GLY A 169 13.52 -6.97 24.14
CA GLY A 169 13.26 -8.38 24.40
C GLY A 169 12.75 -8.60 25.82
N GLY A 170 12.19 -9.77 26.10
CA GLY A 170 11.79 -10.16 27.46
C GLY A 170 12.97 -10.25 28.43
N THR A 171 14.20 -10.38 27.90
CA THR A 171 15.46 -10.43 28.66
C THR A 171 16.50 -9.43 28.16
N PRO A 172 17.51 -9.06 28.98
CA PRO A 172 18.64 -8.23 28.54
C PRO A 172 19.43 -8.84 27.37
N ALA A 173 19.57 -10.17 27.34
CA ALA A 173 20.27 -10.87 26.27
C ALA A 173 19.51 -10.79 24.94
N GLU A 174 18.19 -10.99 24.95
CA GLU A 174 17.35 -10.82 23.76
C GLU A 174 17.38 -9.37 23.26
N THR A 175 17.31 -8.40 24.17
CA THR A 175 17.42 -6.97 23.81
C THR A 175 18.77 -6.66 23.15
N ALA A 176 19.88 -7.21 23.66
CA ALA A 176 21.20 -7.04 23.04
C ALA A 176 21.25 -7.68 21.64
N ASN A 177 20.64 -8.86 21.46
CA ASN A 177 20.56 -9.54 20.16
C ASN A 177 19.72 -8.74 19.15
N LEU A 178 18.59 -8.19 19.57
CA LEU A 178 17.74 -7.35 18.70
C LEU A 178 18.48 -6.08 18.25
N LYS A 179 19.20 -5.42 19.16
CA LYS A 179 20.04 -4.26 18.82
C LYS A 179 21.16 -4.62 17.84
N ALA A 180 21.82 -5.76 18.04
CA ALA A 180 22.84 -6.25 17.11
C ALA A 180 22.26 -6.57 15.72
N ALA A 181 21.05 -7.15 15.67
CA ALA A 181 20.34 -7.42 14.43
C ALA A 181 19.95 -6.12 13.70
N ALA A 182 19.48 -5.10 14.43
CA ALA A 182 19.18 -3.78 13.89
C ALA A 182 20.42 -3.14 13.25
N ALA A 183 21.54 -3.09 13.99
CA ALA A 183 22.80 -2.55 13.47
C ALA A 183 23.29 -3.29 12.21
N LYS A 184 23.12 -4.61 12.15
CA LYS A 184 23.45 -5.40 10.96
C LYS A 184 22.53 -5.04 9.78
N ALA A 185 21.23 -4.96 10.00
CA ALA A 185 20.26 -4.62 8.96
C ALA A 185 20.49 -3.20 8.41
N ASP A 186 20.82 -2.23 9.26
CA ASP A 186 21.22 -0.87 8.86
C ASP A 186 22.47 -0.89 7.96
N ALA A 187 23.48 -1.69 8.32
CA ALA A 187 24.68 -1.83 7.51
C ALA A 187 24.38 -2.44 6.13
N GLU A 188 23.47 -3.43 6.06
CA GLU A 188 23.02 -4.02 4.79
C GLU A 188 22.22 -3.00 3.94
N ALA A 189 21.35 -2.19 4.56
CA ALA A 189 20.62 -1.14 3.88
C ALA A 189 21.56 -0.05 3.33
N ALA A 190 22.57 0.34 4.09
CA ALA A 190 23.58 1.29 3.66
C ALA A 190 24.42 0.74 2.48
N ALA A 191 24.79 -0.55 2.52
CA ALA A 191 25.48 -1.22 1.43
C ALA A 191 24.61 -1.28 0.16
N ALA A 192 23.32 -1.59 0.29
CA ALA A 192 22.37 -1.61 -0.82
C ALA A 192 22.17 -0.21 -1.43
N LEU A 193 22.10 0.85 -0.61
CA LEU A 193 22.06 2.23 -1.10
C LEU A 193 23.31 2.59 -1.91
N ASN A 194 24.49 2.20 -1.43
CA ASN A 194 25.74 2.43 -2.16
C ASN A 194 25.78 1.65 -3.48
N ALA A 195 25.26 0.41 -3.49
CA ALA A 195 25.12 -0.36 -4.73
C ALA A 195 24.15 0.32 -5.71
N TRP A 196 23.03 0.86 -5.22
CA TRP A 196 22.08 1.61 -6.06
C TRP A 196 22.69 2.88 -6.65
N LYS A 197 23.46 3.63 -5.85
CA LYS A 197 24.22 4.80 -6.34
C LYS A 197 25.23 4.43 -7.42
N ASN A 198 26.09 3.45 -7.13
CA ASN A 198 27.26 3.17 -7.97
C ASN A 198 26.94 2.26 -9.17
N GLN A 199 26.09 1.25 -8.99
CA GLN A 199 25.77 0.24 -10.01
C GLN A 199 24.41 0.51 -10.65
N GLY A 200 23.45 1.00 -9.87
CA GLY A 200 22.12 1.37 -10.38
C GLY A 200 22.04 2.76 -11.02
N ASN A 201 23.15 3.54 -11.04
CA ASN A 201 23.19 4.90 -11.58
C ASN A 201 22.12 5.83 -10.98
N LYS A 202 21.83 5.68 -9.68
CA LYS A 202 20.75 6.40 -8.98
C LYS A 202 20.69 7.89 -9.32
N ASP A 203 21.78 8.62 -9.09
CA ASP A 203 21.80 10.08 -9.21
C ASP A 203 21.58 10.54 -10.67
N ALA A 204 22.11 9.79 -11.64
CA ALA A 204 21.93 10.10 -13.05
C ALA A 204 20.49 9.86 -13.53
N ILE A 205 19.86 8.77 -13.08
CA ILE A 205 18.47 8.46 -13.41
C ILE A 205 17.51 9.41 -12.69
N GLU A 206 17.73 9.72 -11.41
CA GLU A 206 16.93 10.68 -10.67
C GLU A 206 17.00 12.08 -11.27
N ALA A 207 18.16 12.51 -11.80
CA ALA A 207 18.26 13.76 -12.53
C ALA A 207 17.41 13.76 -13.83
N ILE A 208 17.32 12.63 -14.52
CA ILE A 208 16.45 12.45 -15.69
C ILE A 208 14.98 12.47 -15.27
N LEU A 209 14.62 11.78 -14.19
CA LEU A 209 13.26 11.76 -13.65
C LEU A 209 12.82 13.16 -13.19
N ALA A 210 13.68 13.89 -12.49
CA ALA A 210 13.41 15.28 -12.08
C ALA A 210 13.23 16.20 -13.30
N THR A 211 14.00 15.96 -14.37
CA THR A 211 13.82 16.67 -15.64
C THR A 211 12.45 16.36 -16.25
N LEU A 212 12.02 15.09 -16.28
CA LEU A 212 10.70 14.69 -16.76
C LEU A 212 9.56 15.23 -15.90
N GLU A 213 9.72 15.25 -14.58
CA GLU A 213 8.72 15.81 -13.65
C GLU A 213 8.50 17.30 -13.93
N LYS A 214 9.57 18.07 -14.14
CA LYS A 214 9.47 19.46 -14.58
C LYS A 214 8.69 19.57 -15.91
N PHE A 215 8.91 18.67 -16.85
CA PHE A 215 8.21 18.70 -18.14
C PHE A 215 6.77 18.20 -18.08
N HIS A 216 6.40 17.32 -17.14
CA HIS A 216 5.01 16.95 -16.92
C HIS A 216 4.14 18.16 -16.56
N GLU A 217 4.74 19.21 -16.00
CA GLU A 217 4.07 20.49 -15.77
C GLU A 217 3.96 21.34 -17.04
N GLU A 218 4.88 21.17 -18.01
CA GLU A 218 5.01 22.02 -19.20
C GLU A 218 4.31 21.44 -20.45
N ASP A 219 4.50 20.17 -20.82
CA ASP A 219 3.90 19.58 -22.04
C ASP A 219 3.07 18.34 -21.72
N LEU A 220 1.96 18.58 -21.00
CA LEU A 220 1.09 17.49 -20.57
C LEU A 220 0.46 16.74 -21.76
N GLN A 221 0.25 17.38 -22.91
CA GLN A 221 -0.36 16.70 -24.06
C GLN A 221 0.49 15.53 -24.55
N ALA A 222 1.79 15.74 -24.82
CA ALA A 222 2.66 14.68 -25.28
C ALA A 222 2.77 13.54 -24.25
N VAL A 223 2.79 13.89 -22.96
CA VAL A 223 2.80 12.92 -21.86
C VAL A 223 1.51 12.10 -21.86
N VAL A 224 0.37 12.72 -22.12
CA VAL A 224 -0.94 12.09 -22.13
C VAL A 224 -1.11 11.18 -23.34
N GLU A 225 -0.68 11.59 -24.52
CA GLU A 225 -0.69 10.72 -25.71
C GLU A 225 0.08 9.42 -25.46
N GLU A 226 1.18 9.51 -24.72
CA GLU A 226 1.94 8.33 -24.31
C GLU A 226 1.25 7.52 -23.21
N MET A 227 0.66 8.17 -22.20
CA MET A 227 -0.18 7.48 -21.22
C MET A 227 -1.32 6.71 -21.91
N CYS A 228 -1.97 7.30 -22.91
CA CYS A 228 -2.99 6.64 -23.72
C CYS A 228 -2.42 5.41 -24.46
N SER A 229 -1.24 5.55 -25.06
CA SER A 229 -0.56 4.43 -25.74
C SER A 229 -0.18 3.31 -24.75
N ASP A 230 0.45 3.64 -23.64
CA ASP A 230 0.87 2.68 -22.60
C ASP A 230 -0.36 1.97 -22.01
N PHE A 231 -1.44 2.72 -21.74
CA PHE A 231 -2.69 2.17 -21.25
C PHE A 231 -3.33 1.22 -22.26
N ALA A 232 -3.50 1.64 -23.51
CA ALA A 232 -4.11 0.83 -24.57
C ALA A 232 -3.31 -0.45 -24.88
N THR A 233 -1.98 -0.38 -24.86
CA THR A 233 -1.10 -1.53 -25.15
C THR A 233 -0.91 -2.48 -23.97
N SER A 234 -1.25 -2.05 -22.74
CA SER A 234 -1.13 -2.88 -21.55
C SER A 234 -2.35 -3.76 -21.29
N ALA A 235 -3.46 -3.56 -21.99
CA ALA A 235 -4.64 -4.41 -21.83
C ALA A 235 -4.34 -5.86 -22.26
N VAL A 236 -4.59 -6.81 -21.36
CA VAL A 236 -4.44 -8.25 -21.63
C VAL A 236 -5.81 -8.90 -21.55
N SER A 237 -6.14 -9.75 -22.51
CA SER A 237 -7.40 -10.49 -22.49
C SER A 237 -7.42 -11.48 -21.32
N LYS A 238 -8.58 -11.56 -20.66
CA LYS A 238 -8.80 -12.49 -19.56
C LYS A 238 -8.70 -13.94 -20.02
N SER A 239 -8.24 -14.82 -19.14
CA SER A 239 -8.22 -16.28 -19.36
C SER A 239 -9.64 -16.84 -19.47
N GLU A 240 -10.58 -16.30 -18.69
CA GLU A 240 -11.98 -16.69 -18.69
C GLU A 240 -12.93 -15.48 -18.84
N GLY A 241 -13.93 -15.64 -19.70
CA GLY A 241 -14.97 -14.62 -19.96
C GLY A 241 -14.54 -13.50 -20.91
N ASP A 242 -15.43 -12.53 -21.08
CA ASP A 242 -15.19 -11.38 -21.93
C ASP A 242 -14.48 -10.25 -21.18
N GLY A 243 -13.58 -9.56 -21.88
CA GLY A 243 -12.94 -8.33 -21.43
C GLY A 243 -11.43 -8.46 -21.22
N ASN A 244 -10.86 -7.35 -20.75
CA ASN A 244 -9.42 -7.24 -20.50
C ASN A 244 -9.18 -6.98 -19.01
N TYR A 245 -7.99 -7.31 -18.55
CA TYR A 245 -7.42 -6.84 -17.30
C TYR A 245 -6.11 -6.09 -17.59
N TYR A 246 -5.64 -5.34 -16.61
CA TYR A 246 -4.41 -4.55 -16.73
C TYR A 246 -3.35 -5.10 -15.78
N PRO A 247 -2.30 -5.76 -16.29
CA PRO A 247 -1.35 -6.50 -15.48
C PRO A 247 -0.57 -5.58 -14.55
N VAL A 248 -0.22 -6.13 -13.40
CA VAL A 248 0.50 -5.44 -12.33
C VAL A 248 1.76 -6.22 -11.99
N VAL A 249 2.86 -5.52 -11.75
CA VAL A 249 4.10 -6.14 -11.28
C VAL A 249 4.13 -6.10 -9.75
N PHE A 250 4.24 -7.27 -9.14
CA PHE A 250 4.40 -7.42 -7.69
C PHE A 250 5.89 -7.58 -7.35
N SER A 251 6.32 -6.97 -6.26
CA SER A 251 7.67 -7.13 -5.72
C SER A 251 7.59 -7.45 -4.22
N PRO A 252 7.96 -8.67 -3.78
CA PRO A 252 8.43 -9.78 -4.61
C PRO A 252 7.33 -10.37 -5.51
N ASP A 253 7.76 -11.16 -6.50
CA ASP A 253 6.88 -11.86 -7.43
C ASP A 253 5.91 -12.81 -6.68
N PRO A 254 4.65 -13.01 -7.15
CA PRO A 254 3.69 -13.87 -6.48
C PRO A 254 4.21 -15.27 -6.18
N THR A 255 5.03 -15.83 -7.07
CA THR A 255 5.62 -17.17 -6.89
C THR A 255 6.51 -17.27 -5.64
N GLN A 256 7.05 -16.14 -5.18
CA GLN A 256 7.94 -16.03 -4.02
C GLN A 256 7.23 -15.59 -2.75
N TRP A 257 5.90 -15.41 -2.76
CA TRP A 257 5.16 -14.97 -1.58
C TRP A 257 5.24 -15.99 -0.44
N LEU A 258 5.23 -17.28 -0.78
CA LEU A 258 5.24 -18.38 0.19
C LEU A 258 6.64 -18.73 0.71
N ASP A 259 7.70 -18.28 0.03
CA ASP A 259 9.09 -18.48 0.43
C ASP A 259 9.33 -18.01 1.86
N SER A 260 10.24 -18.67 2.60
CA SER A 260 10.57 -18.29 3.98
C SER A 260 11.25 -16.92 4.08
N ALA A 261 11.90 -16.46 3.01
CA ALA A 261 12.58 -15.18 2.96
C ALA A 261 11.61 -13.99 2.98
N GLY A 262 12.00 -12.93 3.70
CA GLY A 262 11.25 -11.67 3.79
C GLY A 262 10.05 -11.70 4.75
N TRP A 263 9.73 -12.83 5.38
CA TRP A 263 8.72 -12.89 6.43
C TRP A 263 9.28 -12.42 7.76
N GLN A 264 8.47 -11.63 8.47
CA GLN A 264 8.82 -11.05 9.75
C GLN A 264 7.86 -11.54 10.81
N THR A 265 8.39 -11.99 11.94
CA THR A 265 7.57 -12.51 13.05
C THR A 265 7.23 -11.40 14.03
N TRP A 266 5.95 -11.27 14.31
CA TRP A 266 5.39 -10.42 15.34
C TRP A 266 4.89 -11.29 16.47
N SER A 267 5.15 -10.85 17.70
CA SER A 267 4.56 -11.42 18.90
C SER A 267 4.19 -10.27 19.82
N LEU A 268 2.92 -10.18 20.17
CA LEU A 268 2.44 -9.32 21.24
C LEU A 268 2.06 -10.18 22.43
N ASN A 269 2.62 -9.84 23.59
CA ASN A 269 2.13 -10.34 24.85
C ASN A 269 1.18 -9.31 25.49
N SER A 270 0.26 -9.78 26.31
CA SER A 270 -0.74 -8.94 26.96
C SER A 270 -0.17 -7.92 27.95
N LYS A 271 1.07 -8.12 28.43
CA LYS A 271 1.73 -7.21 29.40
C LYS A 271 2.23 -5.93 28.75
N GLU A 272 2.60 -6.00 27.47
CA GLU A 272 3.04 -4.85 26.66
C GLU A 272 1.87 -4.20 25.89
N ALA A 273 0.83 -4.97 25.58
CA ALA A 273 -0.21 -4.57 24.64
C ALA A 273 -1.31 -3.67 25.22
N TRP A 274 -1.59 -3.76 26.52
CA TRP A 274 -2.78 -3.18 27.16
C TRP A 274 -2.46 -2.25 28.33
N ASN A 275 -1.69 -1.20 28.07
CA ASN A 275 -1.88 0.02 28.85
C ASN A 275 -2.98 0.81 28.11
N PRO A 276 -4.25 0.78 28.57
CA PRO A 276 -5.31 1.46 27.85
C PRO A 276 -4.93 2.94 27.76
N ASP A 277 -4.94 3.48 26.54
CA ASP A 277 -5.04 4.92 26.39
C ASP A 277 -6.24 5.35 27.27
N PRO A 278 -6.06 6.26 28.25
CA PRO A 278 -7.16 6.68 29.10
C PRO A 278 -8.36 7.22 28.29
N ALA A 279 -8.15 7.66 27.04
CA ALA A 279 -9.22 8.07 26.12
C ALA A 279 -10.06 6.90 25.57
N LEU A 280 -9.54 5.67 25.57
CA LEU A 280 -10.22 4.43 25.18
C LEU A 280 -10.65 3.59 26.41
N SER A 281 -10.64 4.19 27.61
CA SER A 281 -11.11 3.52 28.82
C SER A 281 -12.61 3.27 28.74
N LEU A 282 -12.99 2.02 28.48
CA LEU A 282 -14.37 1.62 28.61
C LEU A 282 -14.76 1.59 30.07
N LYS A 283 -15.94 2.15 30.36
CA LYS A 283 -16.62 1.89 31.61
C LYS A 283 -16.90 0.38 31.66
N PRO A 284 -16.33 -0.37 32.61
CA PRO A 284 -16.62 -1.78 32.72
C PRO A 284 -18.13 -1.93 32.93
N GLY A 285 -18.78 -2.71 32.07
CA GLY A 285 -20.09 -3.29 32.40
C GLY A 285 -19.96 -4.02 33.74
N SER A 286 -21.03 -4.02 34.54
CA SER A 286 -20.98 -4.23 36.00
C SER A 286 -20.66 -5.66 36.49
N GLY A 287 -19.77 -6.39 35.81
CA GLY A 287 -19.18 -7.65 36.25
C GLY A 287 -17.69 -7.46 36.53
N ASN A 288 -17.29 -7.70 37.78
CA ASN A 288 -15.92 -7.78 38.30
C ASN A 288 -14.81 -7.06 37.49
N PRO A 289 -14.42 -5.83 37.88
CA PRO A 289 -13.43 -5.01 37.15
C PRO A 289 -11.96 -5.48 37.28
N GLY A 290 -11.70 -6.74 37.65
CA GLY A 290 -10.36 -7.24 38.00
C GLY A 290 -9.73 -8.25 37.04
N GLY A 291 -10.48 -8.78 36.06
CA GLY A 291 -9.96 -9.81 35.15
C GLY A 291 -9.32 -9.19 33.90
N GLN A 292 -8.02 -8.88 33.94
CA GLN A 292 -7.29 -8.55 32.72
C GLN A 292 -7.24 -9.80 31.82
N VAL A 293 -7.91 -9.73 30.66
CA VAL A 293 -7.82 -10.77 29.64
C VAL A 293 -6.43 -10.71 29.02
N GLN A 294 -5.62 -11.74 29.26
CA GLN A 294 -4.32 -11.86 28.63
C GLN A 294 -4.49 -12.46 27.24
N ILE A 295 -4.34 -11.62 26.22
CA ILE A 295 -4.32 -12.03 24.81
C ILE A 295 -2.88 -12.00 24.32
N ASN A 296 -2.41 -13.12 23.78
CA ASN A 296 -1.19 -13.17 23.01
C ASN A 296 -1.53 -13.31 21.53
N LEU A 297 -0.91 -12.46 20.72
CA LEU A 297 -1.05 -12.45 19.26
C LEU A 297 0.33 -12.73 18.67
N LYS A 298 0.45 -13.77 17.85
CA LYS A 298 1.66 -14.05 17.08
C LYS A 298 1.29 -14.16 15.62
N LEU A 299 2.04 -13.53 14.72
CA LEU A 299 1.87 -13.72 13.29
C LEU A 299 3.16 -13.47 12.55
N GLN A 300 3.22 -13.85 11.28
CA GLN A 300 4.28 -13.41 10.39
C GLN A 300 3.70 -12.50 9.31
N THR A 301 4.38 -11.41 8.96
CA THR A 301 3.96 -10.53 7.86
C THR A 301 5.01 -10.42 6.78
N LYS A 302 4.56 -10.05 5.57
CA LYS A 302 5.41 -9.73 4.43
C LYS A 302 4.77 -8.60 3.63
N ARG A 303 5.53 -7.55 3.33
CA ARG A 303 5.08 -6.47 2.43
C ARG A 303 5.31 -6.90 0.98
N VAL A 304 4.35 -6.59 0.12
CA VAL A 304 4.48 -6.73 -1.33
C VAL A 304 4.18 -5.38 -1.95
N SER A 305 5.14 -4.83 -2.69
CA SER A 305 4.98 -3.58 -3.42
C SER A 305 4.35 -3.83 -4.78
N ILE A 306 3.56 -2.87 -5.26
CA ILE A 306 2.86 -2.94 -6.54
C ILE A 306 3.39 -1.86 -7.48
N THR A 307 3.70 -2.24 -8.72
CA THR A 307 4.05 -1.32 -9.80
C THR A 307 3.15 -1.53 -11.01
N ARG A 308 2.58 -0.45 -11.54
CA ARG A 308 1.71 -0.45 -12.73
C ARG A 308 2.41 0.30 -13.85
N ALA A 309 2.73 -0.38 -14.95
CA ALA A 309 3.37 0.27 -16.10
C ALA A 309 2.40 1.21 -16.84
N TRP A 310 1.11 0.87 -16.84
CA TRP A 310 0.03 1.58 -17.50
C TRP A 310 -0.55 2.75 -16.70
N PHE A 311 -0.15 2.95 -15.44
CA PHE A 311 -0.74 3.95 -14.55
C PHE A 311 0.31 4.98 -14.14
N ASN A 312 0.09 6.24 -14.51
CA ASN A 312 0.98 7.33 -14.11
C ASN A 312 0.32 8.20 -13.03
N PRO A 313 0.71 8.05 -11.74
CA PRO A 313 0.14 8.85 -10.65
C PRO A 313 0.52 10.34 -10.73
N GLY A 314 1.53 10.70 -11.53
CA GLY A 314 1.92 12.09 -11.77
C GLY A 314 0.82 12.91 -12.45
N LEU A 315 -0.08 12.28 -13.21
CA LEU A 315 -1.22 12.95 -13.82
C LEU A 315 -2.05 13.69 -12.77
N PHE A 316 -2.34 13.06 -11.64
CA PHE A 316 -3.17 13.62 -10.56
C PHE A 316 -2.53 14.79 -9.83
N LYS A 317 -1.20 14.94 -9.92
CA LYS A 317 -0.49 16.10 -9.36
C LYS A 317 -0.47 17.28 -10.34
N SER A 318 -0.68 17.03 -11.63
CA SER A 318 -0.59 18.06 -12.65
C SER A 318 -1.76 19.05 -12.55
N ARG A 319 -1.42 20.33 -12.73
CA ARG A 319 -2.38 21.45 -12.79
C ARG A 319 -2.73 21.84 -14.23
N ALA A 320 -2.19 21.12 -15.22
CA ALA A 320 -2.33 21.42 -16.64
C ALA A 320 -3.42 20.61 -17.35
N TRP A 321 -4.30 19.95 -16.59
CA TRP A 321 -5.51 19.31 -17.11
C TRP A 321 -6.75 19.68 -16.28
N ARG A 322 -7.92 19.53 -16.89
CA ARG A 322 -9.22 19.63 -16.23
C ARG A 322 -10.19 18.61 -16.82
N LEU A 323 -11.29 18.38 -16.10
CA LEU A 323 -12.41 17.62 -16.63
C LEU A 323 -13.29 18.51 -17.52
N PRO A 324 -13.81 17.99 -18.65
CA PRO A 324 -14.78 18.71 -19.44
C PRO A 324 -16.10 18.83 -18.65
N PRO A 325 -16.86 19.92 -18.81
CA PRO A 325 -18.09 20.16 -18.03
C PRO A 325 -19.18 19.10 -18.20
N ASP A 326 -19.11 18.30 -19.27
CA ASP A 326 -20.10 17.28 -19.65
C ASP A 326 -19.76 15.89 -19.11
N MET A 327 -18.69 15.72 -18.33
CA MET A 327 -18.31 14.41 -17.79
C MET A 327 -19.29 13.91 -16.73
N GLY A 328 -20.05 14.81 -16.07
CA GLY A 328 -20.89 14.45 -14.93
C GLY A 328 -20.11 13.95 -13.71
N ILE A 329 -18.78 14.11 -13.74
CA ILE A 329 -17.85 13.85 -12.64
C ILE A 329 -17.20 15.18 -12.32
N ASP A 330 -17.48 15.72 -11.14
CA ASP A 330 -16.90 16.99 -10.71
C ASP A 330 -15.50 16.80 -10.10
N LEU A 331 -15.18 15.59 -9.62
CA LEU A 331 -14.02 15.35 -8.78
C LEU A 331 -13.53 13.89 -8.84
N VAL A 332 -12.25 13.73 -9.21
CA VAL A 332 -11.54 12.45 -9.09
C VAL A 332 -11.17 12.18 -7.64
N SER A 333 -10.55 13.15 -6.99
CA SER A 333 -10.22 13.11 -5.56
C SER A 333 -10.32 14.50 -4.95
N SER A 334 -10.79 14.62 -3.71
CA SER A 334 -10.72 15.85 -2.93
C SER A 334 -9.33 16.14 -2.37
N GLY A 335 -8.47 15.12 -2.30
CA GLY A 335 -7.20 15.16 -1.57
C GLY A 335 -7.38 15.21 -0.05
N ARG A 336 -8.55 14.78 0.44
CA ARG A 336 -8.88 14.59 1.87
C ARG A 336 -9.89 13.46 2.01
N LEU A 337 -9.50 12.38 2.68
CA LEU A 337 -10.35 11.20 2.86
C LEU A 337 -11.57 11.47 3.74
N GLU A 338 -11.47 12.43 4.65
CA GLU A 338 -12.53 12.82 5.58
C GLU A 338 -13.64 13.69 4.97
N ASP A 339 -13.47 14.16 3.72
CA ASP A 339 -14.47 14.98 3.07
C ASP A 339 -15.74 14.19 2.74
N ALA A 340 -16.91 14.82 2.88
CA ALA A 340 -18.21 14.18 2.59
C ALA A 340 -18.33 13.67 1.13
N LYS A 341 -17.51 14.21 0.23
CA LYS A 341 -17.39 13.80 -1.18
C LYS A 341 -15.90 13.64 -1.52
N PRO A 342 -15.29 12.50 -1.20
CA PRO A 342 -13.85 12.31 -1.35
C PRO A 342 -13.42 12.14 -2.82
N GLY A 343 -14.37 12.02 -3.74
CA GLY A 343 -14.14 11.85 -5.18
C GLY A 343 -14.41 10.42 -5.64
N ILE A 344 -14.27 10.17 -6.94
CA ILE A 344 -14.51 8.84 -7.49
C ILE A 344 -13.35 7.85 -7.26
N MET A 345 -12.15 8.37 -7.00
CA MET A 345 -10.91 7.63 -6.78
C MET A 345 -10.03 8.39 -5.77
N PRO A 346 -10.38 8.34 -4.47
CA PRO A 346 -9.66 9.08 -3.44
C PRO A 346 -8.29 8.47 -3.10
N MET A 347 -8.11 7.18 -3.35
CA MET A 347 -6.89 6.45 -3.08
C MET A 347 -6.62 5.40 -4.14
N VAL A 348 -5.38 4.90 -4.19
CA VAL A 348 -4.96 3.78 -5.03
C VAL A 348 -4.14 2.77 -4.23
N ILE A 349 -4.34 1.48 -4.46
CA ILE A 349 -3.57 0.43 -3.80
C ILE A 349 -2.12 0.45 -4.33
N THR A 350 -1.13 0.67 -3.47
CA THR A 350 0.32 0.70 -3.79
C THR A 350 1.06 -0.54 -3.27
N GLY A 351 0.43 -1.34 -2.43
CA GLY A 351 1.02 -2.58 -1.93
C GLY A 351 0.04 -3.46 -1.17
N LEU A 352 0.51 -4.66 -0.84
CA LEU A 352 -0.18 -5.66 -0.04
C LEU A 352 0.58 -5.90 1.26
N LEU A 353 -0.16 -6.16 2.33
CA LEU A 353 0.37 -6.75 3.54
C LEU A 353 -0.11 -8.20 3.65
N LEU A 354 0.81 -9.13 3.42
CA LEU A 354 0.55 -10.55 3.63
C LEU A 354 0.76 -10.90 5.10
N ALA A 355 -0.03 -11.85 5.60
CA ALA A 355 0.09 -12.42 6.93
C ALA A 355 -0.02 -13.96 6.87
N LYS A 356 0.76 -14.68 7.69
CA LYS A 356 0.66 -16.14 7.87
C LYS A 356 0.99 -16.54 9.30
N ASN A 357 0.73 -17.80 9.65
CA ASN A 357 1.01 -18.36 10.98
C ASN A 357 0.42 -17.49 12.10
N LEU A 358 -0.80 -16.99 11.89
CA LEU A 358 -1.49 -16.17 12.85
C LEU A 358 -1.99 -17.06 13.98
N GLU A 359 -1.63 -16.72 15.20
CA GLU A 359 -1.99 -17.41 16.43
C GLU A 359 -2.51 -16.38 17.42
N ILE A 360 -3.75 -16.57 17.89
CA ILE A 360 -4.36 -15.78 18.96
C ILE A 360 -4.65 -16.74 20.09
N SER A 361 -4.03 -16.50 21.24
CA SER A 361 -4.29 -17.28 22.46
C SER A 361 -4.79 -16.35 23.55
N ALA A 362 -5.79 -16.80 24.30
CA ALA A 362 -6.25 -16.13 25.52
C ALA A 362 -6.08 -17.05 26.74
N ALA A 363 -5.72 -16.48 27.89
CA ALA A 363 -5.62 -17.23 29.14
C ALA A 363 -7.00 -17.77 29.58
N GLU A 364 -7.05 -19.01 30.08
CA GLU A 364 -8.27 -19.78 30.39
C GLU A 364 -9.30 -19.08 31.31
N SER A 365 -8.89 -18.09 32.10
CA SER A 365 -9.79 -17.37 33.01
C SER A 365 -10.66 -16.29 32.33
N SER A 366 -10.53 -16.11 31.01
CA SER A 366 -11.26 -15.09 30.26
C SER A 366 -12.48 -15.68 29.54
N GLN A 367 -13.55 -14.90 29.47
CA GLN A 367 -14.80 -15.25 28.80
C GLN A 367 -14.54 -15.87 27.42
N ARG A 368 -15.45 -16.77 26.99
CA ARG A 368 -15.43 -17.37 25.65
C ARG A 368 -15.28 -16.27 24.60
N LEU A 369 -14.15 -16.28 23.88
CA LEU A 369 -14.00 -15.52 22.65
C LEU A 369 -15.03 -16.04 21.64
N ASP A 370 -15.88 -15.15 21.13
CA ASP A 370 -16.76 -15.48 20.00
C ASP A 370 -15.89 -15.66 18.74
N PRO A 371 -15.90 -16.85 18.08
CA PRO A 371 -15.25 -17.02 16.78
C PRO A 371 -15.75 -16.01 15.74
N GLY A 372 -16.97 -15.50 15.88
CA GLY A 372 -17.55 -14.44 15.05
C GLY A 372 -16.82 -13.09 15.15
N ALA A 373 -16.14 -12.80 16.26
CA ALA A 373 -15.33 -11.59 16.43
C ALA A 373 -14.06 -11.59 15.56
N PHE A 374 -13.69 -12.75 15.00
CA PHE A 374 -12.52 -12.93 14.16
C PHE A 374 -12.86 -13.07 12.67
N LYS A 375 -13.96 -12.45 12.20
CA LYS A 375 -14.30 -12.38 10.76
C LYS A 375 -13.15 -11.88 9.91
N THR A 376 -12.30 -10.98 10.42
CA THR A 376 -11.07 -10.51 9.76
C THR A 376 -10.10 -11.65 9.41
N LEU A 377 -10.15 -12.75 10.18
CA LEU A 377 -9.29 -13.93 10.01
C LEU A 377 -9.97 -15.04 9.22
N GLN A 378 -11.25 -14.87 8.88
CA GLN A 378 -11.87 -15.73 7.89
C GLN A 378 -11.21 -15.43 6.54
N ARG A 379 -11.11 -16.47 5.72
CA ARG A 379 -10.45 -16.39 4.42
C ARG A 379 -11.52 -16.32 3.34
N ARG A 380 -11.55 -15.23 2.57
CA ARG A 380 -12.23 -15.23 1.27
C ARG A 380 -11.26 -15.80 0.24
N SER A 381 -11.67 -16.82 -0.49
CA SER A 381 -10.90 -17.24 -1.67
C SER A 381 -11.15 -16.26 -2.79
N ILE A 382 -10.10 -15.97 -3.55
CA ILE A 382 -10.16 -15.13 -4.75
C ILE A 382 -10.87 -15.91 -5.89
N LYS A 383 -10.90 -17.25 -5.84
CA LYS A 383 -11.52 -18.15 -6.83
C LYS A 383 -12.69 -18.99 -6.23
N ASP A 384 -13.53 -18.41 -5.37
CA ASP A 384 -14.80 -19.02 -4.88
C ASP A 384 -14.76 -20.26 -3.96
N LYS A 385 -13.61 -20.68 -3.42
CA LYS A 385 -13.54 -21.76 -2.39
C LYS A 385 -13.37 -21.23 -0.96
N THR A 386 -14.46 -21.09 -0.20
CA THR A 386 -14.39 -20.72 1.22
C THR A 386 -13.64 -21.79 2.02
N VAL A 387 -12.46 -21.46 2.56
CA VAL A 387 -11.72 -22.34 3.48
C VAL A 387 -11.81 -21.74 4.87
N SER A 388 -12.62 -22.35 5.74
CA SER A 388 -12.68 -21.99 7.16
C SER A 388 -11.48 -22.58 7.89
N VAL A 389 -10.61 -21.73 8.46
CA VAL A 389 -9.52 -22.16 9.33
C VAL A 389 -9.73 -21.55 10.71
N ALA A 390 -10.51 -22.25 11.53
CA ALA A 390 -10.50 -22.05 12.97
C ALA A 390 -10.61 -23.44 13.61
N THR A 391 -9.47 -24.04 13.96
CA THR A 391 -9.44 -25.25 14.79
C THR A 391 -9.50 -24.84 16.25
N LYS A 392 -10.53 -25.31 16.97
CA LYS A 392 -10.67 -25.13 18.42
C LYS A 392 -9.97 -26.29 19.13
N GLU A 393 -8.88 -26.01 19.86
CA GLU A 393 -8.24 -26.99 20.74
C GLU A 393 -8.89 -27.00 22.15
N ALA A 394 -8.70 -28.10 22.88
CA ALA A 394 -9.47 -28.45 24.08
C ALA A 394 -8.98 -27.83 25.41
N SER A 395 -7.79 -27.20 25.45
CA SER A 395 -7.15 -26.70 26.70
C SER A 395 -6.81 -25.20 26.66
N GLY A 396 -7.81 -24.38 26.35
CA GLY A 396 -7.68 -22.94 26.14
C GLY A 396 -8.13 -22.51 24.75
N MET A 397 -8.53 -21.24 24.60
CA MET A 397 -8.88 -20.71 23.28
C MET A 397 -7.61 -20.25 22.56
N LYS A 398 -7.12 -21.12 21.67
CA LYS A 398 -6.11 -20.82 20.66
C LYS A 398 -6.78 -20.86 19.29
N ILE A 399 -6.74 -19.73 18.58
CA ILE A 399 -7.18 -19.60 17.19
C ILE A 399 -5.91 -19.57 16.35
N THR A 400 -5.81 -20.48 15.38
CA THR A 400 -4.70 -20.47 14.42
C THR A 400 -5.21 -20.33 13.00
N ALA A 401 -4.57 -19.48 12.22
CA ALA A 401 -4.72 -19.39 10.78
C ALA A 401 -3.33 -19.56 10.14
N MET A 402 -3.08 -20.77 9.66
CA MET A 402 -1.77 -21.18 9.13
C MET A 402 -1.55 -20.73 7.69
N ALA A 403 -2.62 -20.72 6.89
CA ALA A 403 -2.54 -20.35 5.48
C ALA A 403 -2.25 -18.84 5.31
N PRO A 404 -1.34 -18.45 4.41
CA PRO A 404 -1.09 -17.06 4.10
C PRO A 404 -2.32 -16.35 3.51
N GLN A 405 -2.51 -15.08 3.87
CA GLN A 405 -3.61 -14.23 3.42
C GLN A 405 -3.16 -12.77 3.29
N ILE A 406 -3.82 -11.99 2.46
CA ILE A 406 -3.75 -10.53 2.40
C ILE A 406 -4.59 -9.99 3.56
N LEU A 407 -3.92 -9.34 4.51
CA LEU A 407 -4.53 -8.75 5.71
C LEU A 407 -4.90 -7.28 5.49
N ALA A 408 -4.13 -6.57 4.67
CA ALA A 408 -4.34 -5.16 4.39
C ALA A 408 -3.76 -4.76 3.04
N PHE A 409 -4.22 -3.62 2.53
CA PHE A 409 -3.66 -2.90 1.41
C PHE A 409 -2.92 -1.66 1.91
N PHE A 410 -1.76 -1.38 1.33
CA PHE A 410 -1.16 -0.06 1.38
C PHE A 410 -1.82 0.78 0.31
N CYS A 411 -2.36 1.92 0.68
CA CYS A 411 -3.12 2.80 -0.20
C CYS A 411 -2.51 4.19 -0.18
N GLN A 412 -2.19 4.73 -1.35
CA GLN A 412 -1.73 6.11 -1.46
C GLN A 412 -2.92 7.04 -1.72
N GLU A 413 -2.99 8.13 -0.96
CA GLU A 413 -3.97 9.18 -1.20
C GLU A 413 -3.70 9.92 -2.51
N ILE A 414 -4.74 10.05 -3.33
CA ILE A 414 -4.70 10.85 -4.55
C ILE A 414 -4.91 12.31 -4.15
N PRO A 415 -4.03 13.25 -4.53
CA PRO A 415 -4.21 14.66 -4.21
C PRO A 415 -5.48 15.20 -4.90
N ARG A 416 -5.92 16.40 -4.48
CA ARG A 416 -7.07 17.07 -5.11
C ARG A 416 -6.94 17.06 -6.63
N SER A 417 -7.88 16.42 -7.31
CA SER A 417 -7.85 16.13 -8.74
C SER A 417 -9.25 16.18 -9.34
N PRO A 418 -9.50 16.93 -10.42
CA PRO A 418 -8.55 17.87 -11.05
C PRO A 418 -8.25 19.07 -10.12
N ASN A 419 -7.07 19.67 -10.28
CA ASN A 419 -6.70 20.93 -9.61
C ASN A 419 -6.07 21.90 -10.62
N PRO A 420 -6.84 22.31 -11.65
CA PRO A 420 -6.30 23.07 -12.77
C PRO A 420 -5.80 24.43 -12.32
N ASP A 421 -4.70 24.89 -12.89
CA ASP A 421 -4.31 26.29 -12.76
C ASP A 421 -5.21 27.14 -13.66
N PRO A 422 -6.03 28.06 -13.11
CA PRO A 422 -6.97 28.84 -13.90
C PRO A 422 -6.27 29.68 -14.98
N THR A 423 -5.00 30.06 -14.79
CA THR A 423 -4.21 30.83 -15.76
C THR A 423 -3.87 30.04 -17.03
N LEU A 424 -3.93 28.70 -16.98
CA LEU A 424 -3.63 27.82 -18.11
C LEU A 424 -4.84 27.59 -19.03
N PHE A 425 -6.06 27.91 -18.58
CA PHE A 425 -7.31 27.60 -19.28
C PHE A 425 -8.13 28.85 -19.62
N THR A 426 -7.69 30.04 -19.24
CA THR A 426 -8.29 31.28 -19.73
C THR A 426 -8.06 31.34 -21.24
N LYS A 427 -9.15 31.22 -22.01
CA LYS A 427 -9.11 31.43 -23.46
C LYS A 427 -8.32 32.70 -23.74
N SER A 428 -7.26 32.59 -24.55
CA SER A 428 -6.73 33.73 -25.28
C SER A 428 -7.89 34.30 -26.08
N THR A 429 -8.61 35.27 -25.53
CA THR A 429 -9.47 36.18 -26.29
C THR A 429 -8.54 36.91 -27.26
N ARG A 430 -8.38 36.32 -28.43
CA ARG A 430 -7.86 36.96 -29.63
C ARG A 430 -9.01 37.17 -30.59
#